data_AF-A0A0K8QG36-F1
#
_entry.id   AF-A0A0K8QG36-F1
#
_cell.length_a   1.000
_cell.length_b   1.000
_cell.length_c   1.000
_cell.angle_alpha   90.00
_cell.angle_beta   90.00
_cell.angle_gamma   90.00
#
_symmetry.space_group_name_H-M   'P 1'
#
loop_
_entity.id
_entity.type
_entity.pdbx_description
1 polymer ?
#
loop_
_entity_poly.entity_id
_entity_poly.type
_entity_poly.pdbx_seq_one_letter_code
_entity_poly.pdbx_strand_id
1 'polypeptide(L)'
;MGEVEDGAYTGRLVGEILHGPAKAVAVQRVADEEGLDLKRCWAYSDSHNDIPLLTLVGHPVCINPDAGLRRHARENNWPVYDFRSGRRAATLGLKAATVGGAVYGLWRGFSKFRSPRA
;
A
#
# COMPACT_ATOMS: atom_id res chain seq x y z
N MET A 1 -23.41 -0.01 6.91
CA MET A 1 -23.34 1.29 7.62
C MET A 1 -23.45 1.03 9.11
N GLY A 2 -23.04 1.94 10.00
CA GLY A 2 -23.38 1.80 11.42
C GLY A 2 -24.87 2.06 11.63
N GLU A 3 -25.52 1.33 12.53
CA GLU A 3 -26.88 1.64 12.96
C GLU A 3 -26.85 2.88 13.86
N VAL A 4 -27.82 3.77 13.64
CA VAL A 4 -27.96 5.04 14.36
C VAL A 4 -29.32 5.04 15.06
N GLU A 5 -29.29 5.32 16.36
CA GLU A 5 -30.47 5.47 17.20
C GLU A 5 -30.31 6.78 17.98
N ASP A 6 -31.33 7.64 17.98
CA ASP A 6 -31.31 8.97 18.62
C ASP A 6 -30.10 9.85 18.25
N GLY A 7 -29.62 9.74 17.01
CA GLY A 7 -28.47 10.49 16.50
C GLY A 7 -27.11 9.95 16.95
N ALA A 8 -27.05 8.82 17.66
CA ALA A 8 -25.82 8.17 18.10
C ALA A 8 -25.62 6.80 17.42
N TYR A 9 -24.37 6.45 17.12
CA TYR A 9 -24.03 5.12 16.61
C TYR A 9 -24.19 4.07 17.72
N THR A 10 -24.96 3.03 17.47
CA THR A 10 -25.20 1.94 18.44
C THR A 10 -24.03 0.94 18.49
N GLY A 11 -23.11 1.02 17.53
CA GLY A 11 -22.02 0.06 17.33
C GLY A 11 -22.42 -1.19 16.57
N ARG A 12 -23.71 -1.38 16.26
CA ARG A 12 -24.19 -2.43 15.36
C ARG A 12 -24.03 -2.00 13.91
N LEU A 13 -23.89 -2.97 13.00
CA LEU A 13 -23.84 -2.75 11.57
C LEU A 13 -25.23 -2.96 10.96
N VAL A 14 -25.66 -2.01 10.12
CA VAL A 14 -26.76 -2.18 9.17
C VAL A 14 -26.21 -2.84 7.92
N GLY A 15 -26.72 -4.04 7.65
CA GLY A 15 -26.38 -4.87 6.50
C GLY A 15 -25.07 -5.67 6.68
N GLU A 16 -24.68 -6.36 5.61
CA GLU A 16 -23.44 -7.13 5.58
C GLU A 16 -22.20 -6.23 5.50
N ILE A 17 -21.07 -6.79 5.93
CA ILE A 17 -19.78 -6.09 5.85
C ILE A 17 -19.37 -5.98 4.39
N LEU A 18 -19.20 -4.74 3.92
CA LEU A 18 -18.70 -4.43 2.57
C LEU A 18 -17.18 -4.68 2.49
N HIS A 19 -16.79 -5.95 2.55
CA HIS A 19 -15.40 -6.38 2.54
C HIS A 19 -15.21 -7.54 1.58
N GLY A 20 -14.05 -7.57 0.92
CA GLY A 20 -13.70 -8.69 0.05
C GLY A 20 -14.69 -8.86 -1.12
N PRO A 21 -15.22 -10.07 -1.35
CA PRO A 21 -16.22 -10.35 -2.38
C PRO A 21 -17.46 -9.45 -2.33
N ALA A 22 -17.89 -9.01 -1.15
CA ALA A 22 -19.06 -8.14 -1.02
C ALA A 22 -18.87 -6.80 -1.74
N LYS A 23 -17.63 -6.28 -1.83
CA LYS A 23 -17.33 -5.10 -2.64
C LYS A 23 -17.55 -5.34 -4.13
N ALA A 24 -17.15 -6.51 -4.62
CA ALA A 24 -17.32 -6.88 -6.03
C ALA A 24 -18.80 -6.96 -6.39
N VAL A 25 -19.61 -7.62 -5.55
CA VAL A 25 -21.08 -7.67 -5.71
C VAL A 25 -21.70 -6.28 -5.71
N ALA A 26 -21.30 -5.42 -4.77
CA ALA A 26 -21.82 -4.06 -4.70
C ALA A 26 -21.47 -3.22 -5.94
N VAL A 27 -20.24 -3.33 -6.44
CA VAL A 27 -19.82 -2.62 -7.67
C VAL A 27 -20.57 -3.14 -8.89
N GLN A 28 -20.75 -4.46 -9.02
CA GLN A 28 -21.54 -5.01 -10.13
C GLN A 28 -22.97 -4.49 -10.10
N ARG A 29 -23.61 -4.49 -8.92
CA ARG A 29 -24.97 -3.97 -8.77
C ARG A 29 -25.07 -2.49 -9.18
N VAL A 30 -24.14 -1.66 -8.74
CA VAL A 30 -24.11 -0.24 -9.15
C VAL A 30 -23.90 -0.10 -10.66
N ALA A 31 -23.03 -0.92 -11.24
CA ALA A 31 -22.81 -0.90 -12.68
C ALA A 31 -24.07 -1.28 -13.47
N ASP A 32 -24.81 -2.28 -12.99
CA ASP A 32 -26.06 -2.71 -13.62
C ASP A 32 -27.16 -1.64 -13.48
N GLU A 33 -27.30 -1.04 -12.29
CA GLU A 33 -28.26 0.04 -12.01
C GLU A 33 -28.00 1.28 -12.87
N GLU A 34 -26.73 1.62 -13.09
CA GLU A 34 -26.31 2.81 -13.83
C GLU A 34 -26.01 2.55 -15.32
N GLY A 35 -26.13 1.30 -15.79
CA GLY A 35 -25.83 0.91 -17.17
C GLY A 35 -24.35 1.09 -17.56
N LEU A 36 -23.44 0.89 -16.61
CA LEU A 36 -21.99 1.03 -16.81
C LEU A 36 -21.36 -0.27 -17.33
N ASP A 37 -20.54 -0.15 -18.37
CA ASP A 37 -19.67 -1.24 -18.81
C ASP A 37 -18.39 -1.28 -17.97
N LEU A 38 -18.31 -2.22 -17.02
CA LEU A 38 -17.15 -2.42 -16.16
C LEU A 38 -15.85 -2.70 -16.93
N LYS A 39 -15.91 -3.21 -18.17
CA LYS A 39 -14.72 -3.40 -19.01
C LYS A 39 -14.11 -2.08 -19.45
N ARG A 40 -14.83 -0.97 -19.33
CA ARG A 40 -14.35 0.40 -19.57
C ARG A 40 -14.09 1.15 -18.26
N CYS A 41 -14.15 0.48 -17.11
CA CYS A 41 -13.92 1.11 -15.82
C CYS A 41 -12.52 0.83 -15.28
N TRP A 42 -12.07 1.72 -14.40
CA TRP A 42 -10.85 1.59 -13.62
C TRP A 42 -11.19 1.32 -12.16
N ALA A 43 -10.38 0.50 -11.52
CA ALA A 43 -10.44 0.34 -10.08
C ALA A 43 -9.04 0.37 -9.48
N TYR A 44 -8.91 1.02 -8.33
CA TYR A 44 -7.65 1.23 -7.64
C TYR A 44 -7.74 0.64 -6.24
N SER A 45 -6.74 -0.15 -5.82
CA SER A 45 -6.66 -0.65 -4.45
C SER A 45 -5.22 -0.91 -4.00
N ASP A 46 -5.01 -0.94 -2.69
CA ASP A 46 -3.79 -1.30 -2.00
C ASP A 46 -3.87 -2.66 -1.28
N SER A 47 -5.05 -3.29 -1.23
CA SER A 47 -5.30 -4.48 -0.42
C SER A 47 -5.71 -5.69 -1.25
N HIS A 48 -5.20 -6.88 -0.89
CA HIS A 48 -5.59 -8.15 -1.53
C HIS A 48 -7.08 -8.48 -1.39
N ASN A 49 -7.76 -7.90 -0.40
CA ASN A 49 -9.20 -8.06 -0.22
C ASN A 49 -9.99 -7.58 -1.45
N ASP A 50 -9.45 -6.63 -2.20
CA ASP A 50 -10.15 -6.05 -3.35
C ASP A 50 -9.85 -6.79 -4.66
N ILE A 51 -9.10 -7.89 -4.64
CA ILE A 51 -8.84 -8.72 -5.84
C ILE A 51 -10.15 -9.09 -6.56
N PRO A 52 -11.21 -9.57 -5.90
CA PRO A 52 -12.47 -9.87 -6.60
C PRO A 52 -13.04 -8.67 -7.37
N LEU A 53 -12.98 -7.47 -6.78
CA LEU A 53 -13.45 -6.24 -7.40
C LEU A 53 -12.54 -5.80 -8.56
N LEU A 54 -11.22 -5.87 -8.36
CA LEU A 54 -10.24 -5.51 -9.38
C LEU A 54 -10.35 -6.43 -10.61
N THR A 55 -10.66 -7.72 -10.41
CA THR A 55 -10.87 -8.67 -11.51
C THR A 55 -12.11 -8.38 -12.36
N LEU A 56 -13.12 -7.68 -11.82
CA LEU A 56 -14.32 -7.36 -12.58
C LEU A 56 -14.07 -6.31 -13.67
N VAL A 57 -13.29 -5.28 -13.34
CA VAL A 57 -13.06 -4.12 -14.22
C VAL A 57 -12.08 -4.41 -15.35
N GLY A 58 -12.13 -3.62 -16.42
CA GLY A 58 -11.17 -3.72 -17.52
C GLY A 58 -9.79 -3.16 -17.20
N HIS A 59 -9.70 -2.22 -16.27
CA HIS A 59 -8.47 -1.51 -15.95
C HIS A 59 -8.14 -1.54 -14.44
N PRO A 60 -7.70 -2.68 -13.89
CA PRO A 60 -7.28 -2.77 -12.50
C PRO A 60 -5.92 -2.08 -12.29
N VAL A 61 -5.77 -1.36 -11.18
CA VAL A 61 -4.53 -0.68 -10.81
C VAL A 61 -4.22 -0.88 -9.33
N CYS A 62 -3.03 -1.39 -9.04
CA CYS A 62 -2.58 -1.61 -7.67
C CYS A 62 -1.73 -0.44 -7.17
N ILE A 63 -2.21 0.31 -6.18
CA ILE A 63 -1.51 1.45 -5.60
C ILE A 63 -0.96 1.04 -4.24
N ASN A 64 0.36 1.15 -4.04
CA ASN A 64 1.02 0.79 -2.79
C ASN A 64 0.62 -0.60 -2.24
N PRO A 65 0.55 -1.66 -3.06
CA PRO A 65 -0.10 -2.90 -2.68
C PRO A 65 0.57 -3.57 -1.47
N ASP A 66 -0.24 -4.27 -0.68
CA ASP A 66 0.20 -5.27 0.28
C ASP A 66 0.91 -6.46 -0.43
N ALA A 67 1.45 -7.40 0.36
CA ALA A 67 2.21 -8.52 -0.21
C ALA A 67 1.33 -9.47 -1.05
N GLY A 68 0.06 -9.65 -0.67
CA GLY A 68 -0.88 -10.52 -1.38
C GLY A 68 -1.28 -9.93 -2.72
N LEU A 69 -1.71 -8.67 -2.73
CA LEU A 69 -2.09 -7.97 -3.95
C LEU A 69 -0.90 -7.81 -4.89
N ARG A 70 0.30 -7.54 -4.37
CA ARG A 70 1.52 -7.44 -5.19
C ARG A 70 1.82 -8.75 -5.92
N ARG A 71 1.66 -9.89 -5.25
CA ARG A 71 1.89 -11.19 -5.88
C ARG A 71 0.88 -11.43 -6.99
N HIS A 72 -0.41 -11.24 -6.69
CA HIS A 72 -1.48 -11.40 -7.66
C HIS A 72 -1.32 -10.48 -8.88
N ALA A 73 -0.97 -9.21 -8.64
CA ALA A 73 -0.71 -8.25 -9.70
C ALA A 73 0.44 -8.69 -10.64
N ARG A 74 1.50 -9.28 -10.09
CA ARG A 74 2.60 -9.84 -10.91
C ARG A 74 2.16 -11.03 -11.74
N GLU A 75 1.38 -11.93 -11.18
CA GLU A 75 0.87 -13.13 -11.86
C GLU A 75 -0.08 -12.76 -13.01
N ASN A 76 -0.85 -11.68 -12.86
CA ASN A 76 -1.86 -11.24 -13.82
C ASN A 76 -1.42 -10.03 -14.66
N ASN A 77 -0.15 -9.61 -14.57
CA ASN A 77 0.40 -8.45 -15.26
C ASN A 77 -0.37 -7.13 -15.04
N TRP A 78 -0.89 -6.93 -13.82
CA TRP A 78 -1.58 -5.70 -13.46
C TRP A 78 -0.59 -4.55 -13.16
N PRO A 79 -0.92 -3.31 -13.56
CA PRO A 79 -0.15 -2.13 -13.20
C PRO A 79 0.02 -1.99 -11.67
N VAL A 80 1.26 -1.76 -11.24
CA VAL A 80 1.61 -1.50 -9.84
C VAL A 80 2.33 -0.17 -9.71
N TYR A 81 1.81 0.72 -8.88
CA TYR A 81 2.47 1.98 -8.52
C TYR A 81 2.80 1.97 -7.02
N ASP A 82 4.09 1.94 -6.67
CA ASP A 82 4.55 1.96 -5.27
C ASP A 82 5.36 3.23 -4.96
N PHE A 83 4.69 4.19 -4.32
CA PHE A 83 5.23 5.50 -3.96
C PHE A 83 6.00 5.49 -2.63
N ARG A 84 6.03 4.35 -1.92
CA ARG A 84 6.76 4.21 -0.64
C ARG A 84 8.25 3.97 -0.83
N SER A 85 8.65 3.61 -2.05
CA SER A 85 10.03 3.29 -2.44
C SER A 85 11.02 4.40 -2.11
N GLY A 86 10.69 5.65 -2.46
CA GLY A 86 11.55 6.82 -2.20
C GLY A 86 11.84 7.05 -0.72
N ARG A 87 10.80 6.96 0.13
CA ARG A 87 10.97 7.11 1.59
C ARG A 87 11.87 6.02 2.17
N ARG A 88 11.72 4.77 1.72
CA ARG A 88 12.57 3.65 2.15
C ARG A 88 14.03 3.84 1.75
N ALA A 89 14.28 4.26 0.51
CA ALA A 89 15.62 4.54 0.01
C ALA A 89 16.31 5.65 0.82
N ALA A 90 15.59 6.75 1.11
CA ALA A 90 16.11 7.84 1.92
C ALA A 90 16.48 7.40 3.35
N THR A 91 15.62 6.60 4.01
CA THR A 91 15.91 6.07 5.34
C THR A 91 17.13 5.16 5.37
N LEU A 92 17.30 4.30 4.35
CA LEU A 92 18.49 3.45 4.23
C LEU A 92 19.77 4.27 4.01
N GLY A 93 19.71 5.27 3.13
CA GLY A 93 20.83 6.18 2.86
C GLY A 93 21.28 6.92 4.11
N LEU A 94 20.34 7.43 4.92
CA LEU A 94 20.65 8.10 6.18
C LEU A 94 21.36 7.17 7.17
N LYS A 95 20.84 5.95 7.36
CA LYS A 95 21.45 4.95 8.27
C LYS A 95 22.88 4.60 7.84
N ALA A 96 23.10 4.39 6.54
CA ALA A 96 24.42 4.09 6.00
C ALA A 96 25.42 5.25 6.24
N ALA A 97 24.97 6.49 6.01
CA ALA A 97 25.79 7.68 6.24
C ALA A 97 26.20 7.83 7.72
N THR A 98 25.29 7.58 8.65
CA THR A 98 25.60 7.64 10.10
C THR A 98 26.67 6.60 10.49
N VAL A 99 26.53 5.36 10.02
CA VAL A 99 27.52 4.30 10.31
C VAL A 99 28.88 4.63 9.70
N GLY A 100 28.91 5.06 8.44
CA GLY A 100 30.15 5.46 7.76
C GLY A 100 30.85 6.62 8.47
N GLY A 101 30.09 7.64 8.89
CA GLY A 101 30.61 8.78 9.64
C GLY A 101 31.22 8.39 10.99
N ALA A 102 30.57 7.48 11.74
CA ALA A 102 31.07 7.00 13.03
C ALA A 102 32.38 6.21 12.87
N VAL A 103 32.44 5.28 11.90
CA VAL A 103 33.66 4.50 11.60
C VAL A 103 34.81 5.42 11.19
N TYR A 104 34.56 6.36 10.27
CA TYR A 104 35.57 7.31 9.83
C TYR A 104 36.06 8.19 10.98
N GLY A 105 35.15 8.69 11.83
CA GLY A 105 35.49 9.49 13.01
C GLY A 105 36.39 8.74 13.99
N LEU A 106 36.06 7.47 14.30
CA LEU A 106 36.88 6.62 15.17
C LEU A 106 38.26 6.33 14.56
N TRP A 107 38.34 6.00 13.27
CA TRP A 107 39.61 5.75 12.57
C TRP A 107 40.51 6.99 12.52
N ARG A 108 39.93 8.17 12.20
CA ARG A 108 40.65 9.46 12.25
C ARG A 108 41.12 9.81 13.65
N GLY A 109 40.31 9.56 14.68
CA GLY A 109 40.68 9.79 16.07
C GLY A 109 41.84 8.90 16.52
N PHE A 110 41.77 7.60 16.22
CA PHE A 110 42.80 6.63 16.56
C PHE A 110 44.13 6.87 15.82
N SER A 111 44.06 7.22 14.53
CA SER A 111 45.26 7.55 13.74
C SER A 111 45.95 8.82 14.22
N LYS A 112 45.21 9.83 14.69
CA LYS A 112 45.79 11.03 15.32
C LYS A 112 46.48 10.72 16.66
N PHE A 113 45.98 9.75 17.41
CA PHE A 113 46.54 9.33 18.70
C PHE A 113 47.84 8.51 18.55
N ARG A 114 48.00 7.78 17.45
CA ARG A 114 49.20 6.96 17.16
C ARG A 114 50.35 7.70 16.46
N SER A 115 50.20 8.97 16.10
CA SER A 115 51.32 9.74 15.55
C SER A 115 52.27 10.13 16.68
N PRO A 116 53.54 9.65 16.71
CA PRO A 116 54.51 10.10 17.70
C PRO A 116 54.75 11.60 17.50
N ARG A 117 54.72 12.37 18.59
CA ARG A 117 55.24 13.74 18.56
C ARG A 117 56.77 13.63 18.55
N ALA A 118 57.38 14.01 17.44
CA ALA A 118 58.82 14.29 17.35
C ALA A 118 59.06 15.76 17.72
#